data_AF-A0AAU6E5K6-F1
#
_entry.id   AF-A0AAU6E5K6-F1
#
_cell.length_a   1.000
_cell.length_b   1.000
_cell.length_c   1.000
_cell.angle_alpha   90.00
_cell.angle_beta   90.00
_cell.angle_gamma   90.00
#
_symmetry.space_group_name_H-M   'P 1'
#
loop_
_entity.id
_entity.type
_entity.pdbx_description
1 polymer ?
#
loop_
_entity_poly.entity_id
_entity_poly.type
_entity_poly.pdbx_seq_one_letter_code
_entity_poly.pdbx_strand_id
1 'polypeptide(L)'
;MDPRRRPPHLLIDPALPAPISSVLRASPQALRAARLGQVPGRRGPDPVKVVAIAGLLLLMASLSPTGGFIAVLVLISFSALRGLSDDPEGRRERRRVRVAMEHKDRFILPEDLDGDCGDLLRRTQDATETILDSEINRARLLDTIDNAVTLPDQTWRIARKLVRLSDMRAEHNRLVPGAPPPEVAEAFTPYVKALETAEISLTRRIRALEEYARQVRKADGVYRAYRQLQVLAERTPRYEALVAETAEDSLALPGLEHLTEQAQQVKKLFHESIDEARDAARHLMTATDS
;
A
#
# COMPACT_ATOMS: atom_id res chain seq x y z
N MET A 1 -0.05 13.48 23.17
CA MET A 1 0.00 12.94 21.80
C MET A 1 1.24 12.08 21.67
N ASP A 2 1.09 10.83 21.24
CA ASP A 2 2.22 9.91 21.02
C ASP A 2 2.83 10.20 19.63
N PRO A 3 4.11 10.62 19.55
CA PRO A 3 4.76 10.99 18.29
C PRO A 3 4.94 9.83 17.30
N ARG A 4 4.56 8.60 17.66
CA ARG A 4 4.57 7.42 16.78
C ARG A 4 3.25 7.16 16.05
N ARG A 5 2.19 7.93 16.34
CA ARG A 5 0.90 7.74 15.69
C ARG A 5 0.91 8.32 14.29
N ARG A 6 0.72 7.46 13.29
CA ARG A 6 0.57 7.88 11.89
C ARG A 6 -0.75 8.63 11.75
N PRO A 7 -0.79 9.77 11.04
CA PRO A 7 -2.05 10.45 10.77
C PRO A 7 -2.98 9.55 9.94
N PRO A 8 -4.31 9.74 10.02
CA PRO A 8 -5.23 9.12 9.09
C PRO A 8 -4.85 9.53 7.66
N HIS A 9 -5.11 8.65 6.70
CA HIS A 9 -4.87 8.96 5.29
C HIS A 9 -6.17 9.34 4.58
N LEU A 10 -6.03 9.98 3.42
CA LEU A 10 -7.14 10.33 2.52
C LEU A 10 -8.05 9.11 2.29
N LEU A 11 -9.33 9.26 2.61
CA LEU A 11 -10.34 8.26 2.34
C LEU A 11 -11.25 8.73 1.21
N ILE A 12 -11.51 7.86 0.23
CA ILE A 12 -12.40 8.13 -0.90
C ILE A 12 -13.58 7.17 -0.81
N ASP A 13 -14.78 7.65 -1.12
CA ASP A 13 -15.99 6.84 -1.13
C ASP A 13 -15.81 5.62 -2.05
N PRO A 14 -15.91 4.38 -1.54
CA PRO A 14 -15.74 3.17 -2.34
C PRO A 14 -16.81 3.01 -3.42
N ALA A 15 -17.96 3.69 -3.30
CA ALA A 15 -19.01 3.67 -4.32
C ALA A 15 -18.69 4.56 -5.53
N LEU A 16 -17.60 5.34 -5.51
CA LEU A 16 -17.21 6.17 -6.65
C LEU A 16 -16.67 5.33 -7.82
N PRO A 17 -17.04 5.65 -9.07
CA PRO A 17 -16.44 5.05 -10.25
C PRO A 17 -14.91 5.20 -10.29
N ALA A 18 -14.19 4.15 -10.73
CA ALA A 18 -12.73 4.11 -10.81
C ALA A 18 -12.08 5.30 -11.55
N PRO A 19 -12.64 5.82 -12.67
CA PRO A 19 -12.07 7.00 -13.34
C PRO A 19 -12.10 8.26 -12.48
N ILE A 20 -13.07 8.40 -11.58
CA ILE A 20 -13.19 9.57 -10.70
C ILE A 20 -12.29 9.37 -9.48
N SER A 21 -12.33 8.21 -8.85
CA SER A 21 -11.51 7.93 -7.65
C SER A 21 -10.01 8.01 -7.94
N SER A 22 -9.57 7.57 -9.12
CA SER A 22 -8.17 7.72 -9.57
C SER A 22 -7.75 9.18 -9.73
N VAL A 23 -8.61 10.02 -10.31
CA VAL A 23 -8.37 11.47 -10.44
C VAL A 23 -8.26 12.14 -9.08
N LEU A 24 -9.15 11.81 -8.14
CA LEU A 24 -9.13 12.34 -6.78
C LEU A 24 -7.87 11.91 -6.03
N ARG A 25 -7.46 10.65 -6.15
CA ARG A 25 -6.25 10.12 -5.51
C ARG A 25 -4.96 10.74 -6.05
N ALA A 26 -4.93 11.09 -7.34
CA ALA A 26 -3.74 11.60 -8.01
C ALA A 26 -3.36 13.03 -7.60
N SER A 27 -4.23 13.81 -6.94
CA SER A 27 -3.95 15.21 -6.63
C SER A 27 -4.53 15.67 -5.30
N PRO A 28 -3.86 15.38 -4.17
CA PRO A 28 -4.28 15.84 -2.84
C PRO A 28 -4.41 17.36 -2.73
N GLN A 29 -3.54 18.11 -3.44
CA GLN A 29 -3.62 19.58 -3.49
C GLN A 29 -4.93 20.07 -4.11
N ALA A 30 -5.45 19.37 -5.12
CA ALA A 30 -6.71 19.72 -5.77
C ALA A 30 -7.91 19.47 -4.85
N LEU A 31 -7.82 18.43 -3.99
CA LEU A 31 -8.82 18.16 -2.96
C LEU A 31 -8.85 19.27 -1.91
N ARG A 32 -7.68 19.72 -1.43
CA ARG A 32 -7.57 20.84 -0.49
C ARG A 32 -8.08 22.14 -1.11
N ALA A 33 -7.70 22.43 -2.35
CA ALA A 33 -8.19 23.60 -3.08
C ALA A 33 -9.72 23.56 -3.22
N ALA A 34 -10.29 22.40 -3.54
CA ALA A 34 -11.74 22.21 -3.60
C ALA A 34 -12.42 22.44 -2.24
N ARG A 35 -11.82 21.96 -1.14
CA ARG A 35 -12.34 22.17 0.22
C ARG A 35 -12.31 23.65 0.64
N LEU A 36 -11.27 24.37 0.24
CA LEU A 36 -11.13 25.82 0.47
C LEU A 36 -11.99 26.67 -0.49
N GLY A 37 -12.75 26.07 -1.41
CA GLY A 37 -13.50 26.80 -2.43
C GLY A 37 -12.61 27.55 -3.43
N GLN A 38 -11.31 27.22 -3.48
CA GLN A 38 -10.35 27.84 -4.38
C GLN A 38 -10.52 27.23 -5.77
N VAL A 39 -11.35 27.86 -6.59
CA VAL A 39 -11.34 27.59 -8.04
C VAL A 39 -10.06 28.20 -8.60
N PRO A 40 -9.18 27.44 -9.27
CA PRO A 40 -8.01 28.02 -9.90
C PRO A 40 -8.51 29.03 -10.93
N GLY A 41 -8.33 30.31 -10.62
CA GLY A 41 -8.80 31.40 -11.47
C GLY A 41 -8.32 31.17 -12.90
N ARG A 42 -9.19 31.50 -13.86
CA ARG A 42 -8.72 31.72 -15.22
C ARG A 42 -7.71 32.85 -15.12
N ARG A 43 -6.41 32.56 -15.10
CA ARG A 43 -5.36 33.55 -15.40
C ARG A 43 -5.61 33.96 -16.85
N GLY A 44 -6.59 34.84 -17.03
CA GLY A 44 -6.75 35.61 -18.23
C GLY A 44 -5.53 36.53 -18.36
N PRO A 45 -5.19 36.95 -19.59
CA PRO A 45 -4.11 37.91 -19.76
C PRO A 45 -4.40 39.18 -18.95
N ASP A 46 -3.34 39.75 -18.39
CA ASP A 46 -3.39 41.09 -17.80
C ASP A 46 -4.05 42.06 -18.80
N PRO A 47 -5.19 42.69 -18.47
CA PRO A 47 -5.92 43.54 -19.40
C PRO A 47 -5.04 44.65 -19.98
N VAL A 48 -4.04 45.11 -19.21
CA VAL A 48 -3.08 46.12 -19.63
C VAL A 48 -2.26 45.65 -20.84
N LYS A 49 -1.81 44.40 -20.85
CA LYS A 49 -1.01 43.85 -21.95
C LYS A 49 -1.85 43.63 -23.21
N VAL A 50 -3.13 43.27 -23.05
CA VAL A 50 -4.06 43.11 -24.19
C VAL A 50 -4.33 44.46 -24.84
N VAL A 51 -4.61 45.48 -24.02
CA VAL A 51 -4.86 46.84 -24.51
C VAL A 51 -3.60 47.42 -25.17
N ALA A 52 -2.41 47.22 -24.59
CA ALA A 52 -1.16 47.68 -25.16
C ALA A 52 -0.86 47.07 -26.53
N ILE A 53 -1.08 45.76 -26.71
CA ILE A 53 -0.88 45.08 -27.99
C ILE A 53 -1.93 45.52 -29.01
N ALA A 54 -3.20 45.65 -28.61
CA ALA A 54 -4.26 46.14 -29.50
C ALA A 54 -3.99 47.60 -29.94
N GLY A 55 -3.56 48.46 -29.02
CA GLY A 55 -3.18 49.84 -29.32
C GLY A 55 -1.99 49.94 -30.27
N LEU A 56 -0.95 49.11 -30.07
CA LEU A 56 0.21 49.05 -30.95
C LEU A 56 -0.16 48.60 -32.38
N LEU A 57 -1.05 47.61 -32.49
CA LEU A 57 -1.55 47.13 -33.80
C LEU A 57 -2.41 48.16 -34.51
N LEU A 58 -3.24 48.90 -33.77
CA LEU A 58 -4.06 49.99 -34.31
C LEU A 58 -3.19 51.16 -34.79
N LEU A 59 -2.11 51.47 -34.07
CA LEU A 59 -1.11 52.46 -34.46
C LEU A 59 -0.34 52.02 -35.72
N MET A 60 0.05 50.75 -35.82
CA MET A 60 0.72 50.23 -37.02
C MET A 60 -0.20 50.19 -38.25
N ALA A 61 -1.50 49.97 -38.06
CA ALA A 61 -2.48 49.98 -39.14
C ALA A 61 -2.76 51.38 -39.71
N SER A 62 -2.58 52.45 -38.92
CA SER A 62 -2.80 53.82 -39.40
C SER A 62 -1.62 54.40 -40.19
N LEU A 63 -0.42 53.78 -40.10
CA LEU A 63 0.79 54.25 -40.79
C LEU A 63 0.98 53.69 -42.20
N SER A 64 0.24 52.65 -42.62
CA SER A 64 0.45 52.02 -43.94
C SER A 64 -0.84 51.42 -44.53
N PRO A 65 -1.10 51.60 -45.84
CA PRO A 65 -2.25 50.98 -46.52
C PRO A 65 -2.21 49.44 -46.54
N THR A 66 -1.02 48.83 -46.42
CA THR A 66 -0.85 47.38 -46.20
C THR A 66 -0.82 46.99 -44.72
N GLY A 67 -0.69 47.95 -43.81
CA GLY A 67 -0.58 47.75 -42.36
C GLY A 67 -1.82 47.12 -41.74
N GLY A 68 -3.02 47.41 -42.27
CA GLY A 68 -4.26 46.77 -41.83
C GLY A 68 -4.26 45.25 -42.04
N PHE A 69 -3.69 44.76 -43.14
CA PHE A 69 -3.65 43.33 -43.45
C PHE A 69 -2.66 42.59 -42.53
N ILE A 70 -1.50 43.20 -42.27
CA ILE A 70 -0.51 42.67 -41.31
C ILE A 70 -1.08 42.67 -39.90
N ALA A 71 -1.82 43.70 -39.49
CA ALA A 71 -2.45 43.76 -38.17
C ALA A 71 -3.49 42.65 -37.97
N VAL A 72 -4.31 42.35 -38.98
CA VAL A 72 -5.27 41.23 -38.95
C VAL A 72 -4.54 39.88 -38.88
N LEU A 73 -3.49 39.69 -39.68
CA LEU A 73 -2.68 38.46 -39.63
C LEU A 73 -2.00 38.28 -38.27
N VAL A 74 -1.47 39.34 -37.65
CA VAL A 74 -0.88 39.27 -36.30
C VAL A 74 -1.95 38.97 -35.25
N LEU A 75 -3.16 39.53 -35.36
CA LEU A 75 -4.29 39.19 -34.47
C LEU A 75 -4.71 37.72 -34.62
N ILE A 76 -4.77 37.20 -35.84
CA ILE A 76 -5.10 35.80 -36.13
C ILE A 76 -3.96 34.88 -35.67
N SER A 77 -2.71 35.21 -35.97
CA SER A 77 -1.55 34.43 -35.51
C SER A 77 -1.40 34.46 -34.00
N PHE A 78 -1.66 35.58 -33.33
CA PHE A 78 -1.59 35.70 -31.87
C PHE A 78 -2.77 35.01 -31.17
N SER A 79 -3.96 35.01 -31.78
CA SER A 79 -5.10 34.20 -31.29
C SER A 79 -4.87 32.70 -31.52
N ALA A 80 -4.27 32.30 -32.65
CA ALA A 80 -3.89 30.92 -32.94
C ALA A 80 -2.76 30.42 -32.01
N LEU A 81 -1.70 31.23 -31.80
CA LEU A 81 -0.64 30.93 -30.83
C LEU A 81 -1.19 30.82 -29.41
N ARG A 82 -2.19 31.64 -29.04
CA ARG A 82 -2.87 31.56 -27.73
C ARG A 82 -3.73 30.32 -27.56
N GLY A 83 -4.42 29.86 -28.60
CA GLY A 83 -5.14 28.59 -28.55
C GLY A 83 -4.20 27.40 -28.31
N LEU A 84 -2.96 27.50 -28.79
CA LEU A 84 -1.89 26.52 -28.61
C LEU A 84 -1.11 26.67 -27.30
N SER A 85 -0.99 27.89 -26.75
CA SER A 85 -0.29 28.19 -25.49
C SER A 85 -1.17 28.11 -24.24
N ASP A 86 -2.45 27.73 -24.36
CA ASP A 86 -3.26 27.41 -23.19
C ASP A 86 -2.67 26.14 -22.57
N ASP A 87 -1.96 26.34 -21.45
CA ASP A 87 -1.12 25.35 -20.80
C ASP A 87 -1.90 24.04 -20.57
N PRO A 88 -1.52 22.93 -21.23
CA PRO A 88 -2.21 21.67 -21.06
C PRO A 88 -2.18 21.19 -19.61
N GLU A 89 -1.18 21.60 -18.82
CA GLU A 89 -1.10 21.29 -17.38
C GLU A 89 -2.12 22.10 -16.58
N GLY A 90 -2.20 23.42 -16.80
CA GLY A 90 -3.21 24.28 -16.19
C GLY A 90 -4.65 23.83 -16.47
N ARG A 91 -4.95 23.35 -17.70
CA ARG A 91 -6.27 22.76 -18.01
C ARG A 91 -6.55 21.50 -17.21
N ARG A 92 -5.55 20.62 -17.10
CA ARG A 92 -5.67 19.36 -16.33
C ARG A 92 -5.90 19.66 -14.85
N GLU A 93 -5.16 20.59 -14.26
CA GLU A 93 -5.31 20.95 -12.85
C GLU A 93 -6.69 21.55 -12.55
N ARG A 94 -7.18 22.45 -13.41
CA ARG A 94 -8.56 22.98 -13.28
C ARG A 94 -9.61 21.91 -13.37
N ARG A 95 -9.44 20.94 -14.28
CA ARG A 95 -10.34 19.80 -14.40
C ARG A 95 -10.32 18.95 -13.12
N ARG A 96 -9.14 18.71 -12.54
CA ARG A 96 -9.00 17.98 -11.27
C ARG A 96 -9.69 18.68 -10.12
N VAL A 97 -9.48 19.99 -9.96
CA VAL A 97 -10.15 20.78 -8.91
C VAL A 97 -11.66 20.80 -9.12
N ARG A 98 -12.14 20.94 -10.37
CA ARG A 98 -13.57 20.89 -10.67
C ARG A 98 -14.19 19.55 -10.28
N VAL A 99 -13.57 18.44 -10.66
CA VAL A 99 -14.02 17.09 -10.29
C VAL A 99 -14.00 16.93 -8.76
N ALA A 100 -12.98 17.46 -8.07
CA ALA A 100 -12.95 17.46 -6.61
C ALA A 100 -14.07 18.31 -6.00
N MET A 101 -14.43 19.45 -6.57
CA MET A 101 -15.56 20.26 -6.10
C MET A 101 -16.92 19.57 -6.33
N GLU A 102 -17.12 18.97 -7.50
CA GLU A 102 -18.34 18.20 -7.84
C GLU A 102 -18.54 17.02 -6.88
N HIS A 103 -17.45 16.43 -6.39
CA HIS A 103 -17.46 15.28 -5.49
C HIS A 103 -16.93 15.60 -4.09
N LYS A 104 -17.12 16.85 -3.60
CA LYS A 104 -16.61 17.30 -2.30
C LYS A 104 -17.04 16.44 -1.10
N ASP A 105 -18.20 15.79 -1.19
CA ASP A 105 -18.79 14.96 -0.12
C ASP A 105 -18.40 13.47 -0.27
N ARG A 106 -17.53 13.15 -1.23
CA ARG A 106 -17.10 11.79 -1.58
C ARG A 106 -15.62 11.52 -1.29
N PHE A 107 -14.96 12.43 -0.59
CA PHE A 107 -13.64 12.21 0.00
C PHE A 107 -13.56 12.88 1.38
N ILE A 108 -12.71 12.31 2.23
CA ILE A 108 -12.41 12.81 3.57
C ILE A 108 -10.91 13.02 3.67
N LEU A 109 -10.53 14.25 3.99
CA LEU A 109 -9.17 14.66 4.23
C LEU A 109 -8.86 14.54 5.73
N PRO A 110 -7.60 14.25 6.11
CA PRO A 110 -7.18 14.29 7.51
C PRO A 110 -7.48 15.62 8.20
N GLU A 111 -7.44 16.71 7.44
CA GLU A 111 -7.73 18.06 7.89
C GLU A 111 -9.23 18.31 8.18
N ASP A 112 -10.13 17.41 7.77
CA ASP A 112 -11.57 17.48 8.06
C ASP A 112 -11.91 16.93 9.46
N LEU A 113 -10.93 16.48 10.25
CA LEU A 113 -11.12 15.80 11.54
C LEU A 113 -10.38 16.54 12.66
N ASP A 114 -10.99 16.54 13.85
CA ASP A 114 -10.28 16.87 15.08
C ASP A 114 -9.27 15.76 15.46
N GLY A 115 -8.37 16.05 16.41
CA GLY A 115 -7.31 15.11 16.78
C GLY A 115 -7.80 13.74 17.25
N ASP A 116 -8.87 13.72 18.06
CA ASP A 116 -9.41 12.48 18.62
C ASP A 116 -10.11 11.64 17.55
N CYS A 117 -10.91 12.30 16.70
CA CYS A 117 -11.59 11.67 15.57
C CYS A 117 -10.58 11.20 14.50
N GLY A 118 -9.48 11.93 14.31
CA GLY A 118 -8.37 11.52 13.45
C GLY A 118 -7.71 10.23 13.93
N ASP A 119 -7.45 10.11 15.23
CA ASP A 119 -6.92 8.90 15.85
C ASP A 119 -7.88 7.70 15.71
N LEU A 120 -9.19 7.93 15.90
CA LEU A 120 -10.22 6.92 15.69
C LEU A 120 -10.30 6.46 14.23
N LEU A 121 -10.18 7.38 13.27
CA LEU A 121 -10.16 7.04 11.85
C LEU A 121 -8.92 6.21 11.51
N ARG A 122 -7.74 6.60 11.99
CA ARG A 122 -6.50 5.85 11.75
C ARG A 122 -6.62 4.41 12.24
N ARG A 123 -7.14 4.21 13.45
CA ARG A 123 -7.38 2.87 14.02
C ARG A 123 -8.34 2.03 13.19
N THR A 124 -9.40 2.67 12.67
CA THR A 124 -10.35 2.02 11.76
C THR A 124 -9.68 1.58 10.46
N GLN A 125 -8.84 2.45 9.88
CA GLN A 125 -8.08 2.17 8.67
C GLN A 125 -7.08 1.02 8.89
N ASP A 126 -6.31 1.03 9.98
CA ASP A 126 -5.34 -0.02 10.32
C ASP A 126 -6.01 -1.40 10.52
N ALA A 127 -7.17 -1.42 11.18
CA ALA A 127 -7.95 -2.64 11.36
C ALA A 127 -8.45 -3.18 10.02
N THR A 128 -8.94 -2.30 9.15
CA THR A 128 -9.42 -2.67 7.80
C THR A 128 -8.29 -3.20 6.93
N GLU A 129 -7.14 -2.50 6.90
CA GLU A 129 -5.93 -2.93 6.18
C GLU A 129 -5.47 -4.29 6.69
N THR A 130 -5.40 -4.50 8.01
CA THR A 130 -5.04 -5.79 8.61
C THR A 130 -5.93 -6.94 8.11
N ILE A 131 -7.23 -6.71 7.99
CA ILE A 131 -8.17 -7.75 7.55
C ILE A 131 -8.01 -8.02 6.05
N LEU A 132 -8.00 -6.96 5.24
CA LEU A 132 -7.93 -7.08 3.78
C LEU A 132 -6.59 -7.67 3.30
N ASP A 133 -5.49 -7.33 3.97
CA ASP A 133 -4.15 -7.83 3.64
C ASP A 133 -3.82 -9.20 4.22
N SER A 134 -4.70 -9.76 5.06
CA SER A 134 -4.49 -11.08 5.66
C SER A 134 -4.39 -12.19 4.61
N GLU A 135 -3.53 -13.17 4.87
CA GLU A 135 -3.32 -14.31 3.97
C GLU A 135 -4.57 -15.18 3.86
N ILE A 136 -5.30 -15.36 4.97
CA ILE A 136 -6.54 -16.12 5.03
C ILE A 136 -7.66 -15.44 4.21
N ASN A 137 -7.71 -14.11 4.20
CA ASN A 137 -8.60 -13.35 3.32
C ASN A 137 -8.16 -13.53 1.87
N ARG A 138 -6.88 -13.37 1.54
CA ARG A 138 -6.39 -13.59 0.15
C ARG A 138 -6.61 -15.02 -0.35
N ALA A 139 -6.57 -16.01 0.55
CA ALA A 139 -6.85 -17.41 0.28
C ALA A 139 -8.35 -17.75 0.14
N ARG A 140 -9.26 -16.77 0.27
CA ARG A 140 -10.72 -16.95 0.19
C ARG A 140 -11.31 -17.89 1.24
N LEU A 141 -10.64 -18.01 2.38
CA LEU A 141 -11.10 -18.79 3.52
C LEU A 141 -11.99 -17.97 4.47
N LEU A 142 -12.00 -16.65 4.31
CA LEU A 142 -13.04 -15.76 4.81
C LEU A 142 -14.02 -15.43 3.68
N ASP A 143 -15.21 -14.93 4.01
CA ASP A 143 -16.13 -14.38 3.01
C ASP A 143 -15.49 -13.15 2.36
N THR A 144 -14.74 -13.40 1.29
CA THR A 144 -13.85 -12.43 0.65
C THR A 144 -14.60 -11.41 -0.17
N ILE A 145 -15.71 -11.81 -0.77
CA ILE A 145 -16.56 -10.93 -1.55
C ILE A 145 -17.25 -9.96 -0.59
N ASP A 146 -17.73 -10.45 0.55
CA ASP A 146 -18.30 -9.59 1.58
C ASP A 146 -17.22 -8.66 2.17
N ASN A 147 -16.04 -9.19 2.54
CA ASN A 147 -14.99 -8.37 3.14
C ASN A 147 -14.43 -7.27 2.21
N ALA A 148 -14.19 -7.58 0.93
CA ALA A 148 -13.60 -6.63 -0.01
C ALA A 148 -14.54 -5.46 -0.36
N VAL A 149 -15.86 -5.65 -0.22
CA VAL A 149 -16.87 -4.62 -0.51
C VAL A 149 -17.38 -3.97 0.77
N THR A 150 -17.74 -4.77 1.76
CA THR A 150 -18.36 -4.32 3.00
C THR A 150 -17.36 -3.57 3.89
N LEU A 151 -16.12 -4.02 4.05
CA LEU A 151 -15.17 -3.33 4.93
C LEU A 151 -14.85 -1.90 4.45
N PRO A 152 -14.54 -1.65 3.16
CA PRO A 152 -14.39 -0.27 2.67
C PRO A 152 -15.64 0.59 2.90
N ASP A 153 -16.85 0.06 2.67
CA ASP A 153 -18.09 0.80 2.94
C ASP A 153 -18.26 1.11 4.43
N GLN A 154 -18.00 0.14 5.31
CA GLN A 154 -18.07 0.35 6.76
C GLN A 154 -17.08 1.41 7.21
N THR A 155 -15.85 1.39 6.70
CA THR A 155 -14.80 2.38 6.99
C THR A 155 -15.20 3.77 6.51
N TRP A 156 -15.75 3.88 5.30
CA TRP A 156 -16.31 5.14 4.79
C TRP A 156 -17.45 5.67 5.66
N ARG A 157 -18.39 4.80 6.06
CA ARG A 157 -19.50 5.17 6.95
C ARG A 157 -19.05 5.60 8.33
N ILE A 158 -18.01 4.98 8.90
CA ILE A 158 -17.40 5.39 10.17
C ILE A 158 -16.74 6.77 9.99
N ALA A 159 -15.93 6.94 8.96
CA ALA A 159 -15.23 8.19 8.68
C ALA A 159 -16.20 9.38 8.54
N ARG A 160 -17.30 9.24 7.78
CA ARG A 160 -18.31 10.30 7.67
C ARG A 160 -18.94 10.68 9.01
N LYS A 161 -19.16 9.70 9.89
CA LYS A 161 -19.69 9.97 11.23
C LYS A 161 -18.67 10.67 12.12
N LEU A 162 -17.39 10.35 11.97
CA LEU A 162 -16.29 11.02 12.68
C LEU A 162 -16.14 12.47 12.23
N VAL A 163 -16.16 12.75 10.92
CA VAL A 163 -16.15 14.12 10.39
C VAL A 163 -17.33 14.92 10.96
N ARG A 164 -18.54 14.36 10.91
CA ARG A 164 -19.72 15.01 11.48
C ARG A 164 -19.58 15.28 12.98
N LEU A 165 -18.97 14.37 13.73
CA LEU A 165 -18.71 14.56 15.16
C LEU A 165 -17.71 15.71 15.39
N SER A 166 -16.63 15.76 14.61
CA SER A 166 -15.64 16.85 14.65
C SER A 166 -16.26 18.20 14.32
N ASP A 167 -17.09 18.27 13.27
CA ASP A 167 -17.79 19.50 12.90
C ASP A 167 -18.72 19.96 14.02
N MET A 168 -19.53 19.06 14.59
CA MET A 168 -20.45 19.39 15.69
C MET A 168 -19.71 19.80 16.96
N ARG A 169 -18.55 19.21 17.26
CA ARG A 169 -17.69 19.64 18.38
C ARG A 169 -17.09 21.03 18.13
N ALA A 170 -16.60 21.28 16.92
CA ALA A 170 -16.06 22.59 16.55
C ALA A 170 -17.14 23.68 16.61
N GLU A 171 -18.36 23.38 16.16
CA GLU A 171 -19.51 24.28 16.29
C GLU A 171 -19.89 24.51 17.75
N HIS A 172 -20.00 23.44 18.55
CA HIS A 172 -20.29 23.54 19.98
C HIS A 172 -19.25 24.42 20.71
N ASN A 173 -17.96 24.22 20.45
CA ASN A 173 -16.88 25.00 21.06
C ASN A 173 -16.87 26.48 20.61
N ARG A 174 -17.43 26.81 19.46
CA ARG A 174 -17.60 28.20 19.01
C ARG A 174 -18.79 28.88 19.67
N LEU A 175 -19.87 28.14 19.92
CA LEU A 175 -21.12 28.65 20.47
C LEU A 175 -21.13 28.69 22.00
N VAL A 176 -20.47 27.74 22.65
CA VAL A 176 -20.43 27.61 24.10
C VAL A 176 -19.17 28.27 24.64
N PRO A 177 -19.29 29.31 25.49
CA PRO A 177 -18.14 29.88 26.18
C PRO A 177 -17.44 28.81 27.02
N GLY A 178 -16.11 28.82 27.12
CA GLY A 178 -15.37 27.82 27.90
C GLY A 178 -15.79 27.71 29.38
N ALA A 179 -16.39 28.76 29.93
CA ALA A 179 -17.08 28.76 31.22
C ALA A 179 -18.43 29.51 31.05
N PRO A 180 -19.52 28.80 30.71
CA PRO A 180 -20.83 29.42 30.63
C PRO A 180 -21.29 29.83 32.04
N PRO A 181 -22.04 30.93 32.19
CA PRO A 181 -22.67 31.28 33.47
C PRO A 181 -23.51 30.09 34.01
N PRO A 182 -23.51 29.83 35.33
CA PRO A 182 -24.23 28.71 35.92
C PRO A 182 -25.72 28.63 35.51
N GLU A 183 -26.33 29.80 35.28
CA GLU A 183 -27.74 29.95 34.90
C GLU A 183 -28.07 29.37 33.52
N VAL A 184 -27.07 29.28 32.62
CA VAL A 184 -27.23 28.74 31.25
C VAL A 184 -26.45 27.46 31.01
N ALA A 185 -25.58 27.06 31.96
CA ALA A 185 -24.77 25.85 31.85
C ALA A 185 -25.64 24.57 31.71
N GLU A 186 -26.74 24.49 32.45
CA GLU A 186 -27.68 23.35 32.36
C GLU A 186 -28.28 23.21 30.96
N ALA A 187 -28.54 24.32 30.25
CA ALA A 187 -29.10 24.31 28.90
C ALA A 187 -28.16 23.64 27.87
N PHE A 188 -26.84 23.64 28.10
CA PHE A 188 -25.87 22.99 27.21
C PHE A 188 -25.67 21.50 27.51
N THR A 189 -26.09 21.02 28.68
CA THR A 189 -25.89 19.63 29.12
C THR A 189 -26.40 18.57 28.14
N PRO A 190 -27.59 18.71 27.51
CA PRO A 190 -28.07 17.73 26.53
C PRO A 190 -27.16 17.60 25.30
N TYR A 191 -26.54 18.70 24.85
CA TYR A 191 -25.68 18.71 23.68
C TYR A 191 -24.34 18.01 23.95
N VAL A 192 -23.73 18.27 25.11
CA VAL A 192 -22.52 17.57 25.56
C VAL A 192 -22.77 16.07 25.65
N LYS A 193 -23.86 15.66 26.32
CA LYS A 193 -24.26 14.25 26.44
C LYS A 193 -24.48 13.59 25.08
N ALA A 194 -25.06 14.31 24.12
CA ALA A 194 -25.28 13.78 22.77
C ALA A 194 -23.94 13.53 22.04
N LEU A 195 -22.99 14.46 22.15
CA LEU A 195 -21.64 14.30 21.57
C LEU A 195 -20.88 13.12 22.21
N GLU A 196 -20.91 13.01 23.54
CA GLU A 196 -20.30 11.90 24.28
C GLU A 196 -20.92 10.55 23.89
N THR A 197 -22.26 10.51 23.79
CA THR A 197 -22.98 9.28 23.39
C THR A 197 -22.59 8.84 21.98
N ALA A 198 -22.46 9.80 21.04
CA ALA A 198 -22.03 9.53 19.68
C ALA A 198 -20.58 8.99 19.64
N GLU A 199 -19.67 9.60 20.40
CA GLU A 199 -18.28 9.16 20.53
C GLU A 199 -18.16 7.75 21.12
N ILE A 200 -18.87 7.47 22.21
CA ILE A 200 -18.88 6.13 22.86
C ILE A 200 -19.38 5.08 21.88
N SER A 201 -20.45 5.37 21.14
CA SER A 201 -21.02 4.46 20.14
C SER A 201 -20.04 4.17 19.00
N LEU A 202 -19.41 5.21 18.45
CA LEU A 202 -18.38 5.06 17.41
C LEU A 202 -17.17 4.28 17.91
N THR A 203 -16.68 4.62 19.09
CA THR A 203 -15.53 3.94 19.72
C THR A 203 -15.82 2.45 19.94
N ARG A 204 -17.03 2.09 20.38
CA ARG A 204 -17.43 0.68 20.55
C ARG A 204 -17.41 -0.07 19.22
N ARG A 205 -17.94 0.55 18.15
CA ARG A 205 -17.94 -0.04 16.81
C ARG A 205 -16.53 -0.24 16.27
N ILE A 206 -15.64 0.74 16.47
CA ILE A 206 -14.23 0.65 16.07
C ILE A 206 -13.52 -0.46 16.85
N ARG A 207 -13.75 -0.57 18.17
CA ARG A 207 -13.21 -1.66 18.98
C ARG A 207 -13.65 -3.05 18.52
N ALA A 208 -14.89 -3.19 18.07
CA ALA A 208 -15.37 -4.45 17.49
C ALA A 208 -14.62 -4.79 16.18
N LEU A 209 -14.39 -3.81 15.31
CA LEU A 209 -13.60 -3.99 14.09
C LEU A 209 -12.13 -4.36 14.41
N GLU A 210 -11.53 -3.70 15.41
CA GLU A 210 -10.18 -4.02 15.87
C GLU A 210 -10.07 -5.44 16.46
N GLU A 211 -11.09 -5.88 17.20
CA GLU A 211 -11.14 -7.26 17.70
C GLU A 211 -11.24 -8.27 16.57
N TYR A 212 -12.07 -7.99 15.56
CA TYR A 212 -12.13 -8.83 14.36
C TYR A 212 -10.77 -8.88 13.65
N ALA A 213 -10.10 -7.74 13.46
CA ALA A 213 -8.75 -7.69 12.88
C ALA A 213 -7.72 -8.51 13.71
N ARG A 214 -7.82 -8.49 15.05
CA ARG A 214 -6.98 -9.32 15.92
C ARG A 214 -7.25 -10.81 15.72
N GLN A 215 -8.52 -11.21 15.58
CA GLN A 215 -8.89 -12.61 15.33
C GLN A 215 -8.41 -13.09 13.97
N VAL A 216 -8.57 -12.27 12.92
CA VAL A 216 -8.05 -12.56 11.58
C VAL A 216 -6.52 -12.75 11.62
N ARG A 217 -5.79 -11.88 12.33
CA ARG A 217 -4.33 -12.01 12.47
C ARG A 217 -3.91 -13.31 13.18
N LYS A 218 -4.66 -13.76 14.19
CA LYS A 218 -4.42 -15.05 14.85
C LYS A 218 -4.68 -16.21 13.87
N ALA A 219 -5.76 -16.14 13.12
CA ALA A 219 -6.12 -17.14 12.11
C ALA A 219 -5.05 -17.22 11.00
N ASP A 220 -4.49 -16.09 10.57
CA ASP A 220 -3.35 -16.04 9.64
C ASP A 220 -2.11 -16.78 10.16
N GLY A 221 -1.85 -16.72 11.46
CA GLY A 221 -0.76 -17.48 12.08
C GLY A 221 -0.98 -18.99 11.95
N VAL A 222 -2.20 -19.45 12.25
CA VAL A 222 -2.58 -20.87 12.12
C VAL A 222 -2.57 -21.31 10.65
N TYR A 223 -3.06 -20.48 9.75
CA TYR A 223 -3.08 -20.75 8.31
C TYR A 223 -1.66 -20.91 7.74
N ARG A 224 -0.72 -20.04 8.15
CA ARG A 224 0.70 -20.19 7.77
C ARG A 224 1.31 -21.49 8.26
N ALA A 225 1.06 -21.87 9.52
CA ALA A 225 1.53 -23.13 10.06
C ALA A 225 0.94 -24.34 9.30
N TYR A 226 -0.36 -24.29 8.99
CA TYR A 226 -1.02 -25.31 8.17
C TYR A 226 -0.39 -25.44 6.78
N ARG A 227 -0.11 -24.32 6.10
CA ARG A 227 0.57 -24.31 4.79
C ARG A 227 1.99 -24.89 4.86
N GLN A 228 2.73 -24.62 5.93
CA GLN A 228 4.06 -25.21 6.14
C GLN A 228 3.98 -26.73 6.33
N LEU A 229 2.99 -27.23 7.08
CA LEU A 229 2.76 -28.66 7.24
C LEU A 229 2.34 -29.33 5.93
N GLN A 230 1.52 -28.69 5.10
CA GLN A 230 1.19 -29.21 3.76
C GLN A 230 2.45 -29.38 2.89
N VAL A 231 3.31 -28.37 2.84
CA VAL A 231 4.56 -28.44 2.08
C VAL A 231 5.48 -29.55 2.60
N LEU A 232 5.50 -29.78 3.91
CA LEU A 232 6.26 -30.88 4.50
C LEU A 232 5.66 -32.24 4.11
N ALA A 233 4.34 -32.39 4.22
CA ALA A 233 3.63 -33.61 3.85
C ALA A 233 3.81 -33.99 2.36
N GLU A 234 3.79 -33.00 1.46
CA GLU A 234 4.10 -33.21 0.03
C GLU A 234 5.53 -33.70 -0.20
N ARG A 235 6.47 -33.38 0.70
CA ARG A 235 7.87 -33.83 0.63
C ARG A 235 8.12 -35.13 1.38
N THR A 236 7.22 -35.58 2.25
CA THR A 236 7.35 -36.80 3.05
C THR A 236 7.74 -38.03 2.22
N PRO A 237 7.14 -38.31 1.05
CA PRO A 237 7.53 -39.48 0.25
C PRO A 237 9.01 -39.46 -0.19
N ARG A 238 9.59 -38.27 -0.38
CA ARG A 238 11.02 -38.14 -0.73
C ARG A 238 11.92 -38.42 0.47
N TYR A 239 11.49 -38.07 1.68
CA TYR A 239 12.19 -38.44 2.90
C TYR A 239 12.07 -39.94 3.18
N GLU A 240 10.89 -40.53 2.95
CA GLU A 240 10.68 -41.98 3.05
C GLU A 240 11.55 -42.75 2.04
N ALA A 241 11.64 -42.28 0.79
CA ALA A 241 12.53 -42.85 -0.22
C ALA A 241 14.01 -42.77 0.19
N LEU A 242 14.46 -41.62 0.72
CA LEU A 242 15.83 -41.47 1.21
C LEU A 242 16.12 -42.41 2.40
N VAL A 243 15.16 -42.60 3.32
CA VAL A 243 15.30 -43.56 4.42
C VAL A 243 15.36 -44.99 3.91
N ALA A 244 14.58 -45.34 2.88
CA ALA A 244 14.64 -46.65 2.25
C ALA A 244 15.98 -46.90 1.53
N GLU A 245 16.46 -45.94 0.72
CA GLU A 245 17.75 -46.02 0.03
C GLU A 245 18.92 -46.18 1.02
N THR A 246 18.93 -45.39 2.09
CA THR A 246 19.98 -45.47 3.13
C THR A 246 19.87 -46.75 3.98
N ALA A 247 18.68 -47.32 4.16
CA ALA A 247 18.52 -48.62 4.79
C ALA A 247 19.08 -49.76 3.93
N GLU A 248 18.92 -49.69 2.61
CA GLU A 248 19.55 -50.64 1.67
C GLU A 248 21.09 -50.54 1.69
N ASP A 249 21.64 -49.32 1.70
CA ASP A 249 23.09 -49.10 1.87
C ASP A 249 23.61 -49.65 3.21
N SER A 250 22.81 -49.52 4.27
CA SER A 250 23.13 -50.08 5.60
C SER A 250 23.21 -51.61 5.58
N LEU A 251 22.38 -52.26 4.75
CA LEU A 251 22.38 -53.71 4.54
C LEU A 251 23.47 -54.18 3.57
N ALA A 252 24.09 -53.29 2.80
CA ALA A 252 25.22 -53.57 1.91
C ALA A 252 26.59 -53.56 2.61
N LEU A 253 26.67 -53.05 3.86
CA LEU A 253 27.89 -53.02 4.66
C LEU A 253 28.59 -54.38 4.84
N PRO A 254 27.89 -55.51 5.10
CA PRO A 254 28.54 -56.82 5.21
C PRO A 254 29.24 -57.27 3.92
N GLY A 255 28.73 -56.86 2.75
CA GLY A 255 29.37 -57.13 1.46
C GLY A 255 30.67 -56.32 1.26
N LEU A 256 30.70 -55.09 1.76
CA LEU A 256 31.89 -54.23 1.77
C LEU A 256 32.97 -54.74 2.73
N GLU A 257 32.58 -55.28 3.89
CA GLU A 257 33.50 -55.93 4.83
C GLU A 257 34.15 -57.17 4.19
N HIS A 258 33.37 -58.02 3.53
CA HIS A 258 33.91 -59.20 2.84
C HIS A 258 34.84 -58.84 1.67
N LEU A 259 34.53 -57.80 0.89
CA LEU A 259 35.42 -57.29 -0.16
C LEU A 259 36.73 -56.73 0.42
N THR A 260 36.67 -56.14 1.61
CA THR A 260 37.86 -55.63 2.31
C THR A 260 38.73 -56.78 2.84
N GLU A 261 38.12 -57.84 3.37
CA GLU A 261 38.82 -59.07 3.77
C GLU A 261 39.50 -59.76 2.57
N GLN A 262 38.80 -59.87 1.44
CA GLN A 262 39.36 -60.41 0.19
C GLN A 262 40.54 -59.56 -0.29
N ALA A 263 40.43 -58.24 -0.24
CA ALA A 263 41.53 -57.35 -0.60
C ALA A 263 42.75 -57.50 0.33
N GLN A 264 42.53 -57.69 1.64
CA GLN A 264 43.59 -57.99 2.60
C GLN A 264 44.25 -59.35 2.34
N GLN A 265 43.47 -60.36 1.97
CA GLN A 265 43.97 -61.69 1.66
C GLN A 265 44.78 -61.71 0.37
N VAL A 266 44.33 -61.01 -0.68
CA VAL A 266 45.09 -60.79 -1.92
C VAL A 266 46.39 -60.04 -1.63
N LYS A 267 46.35 -58.99 -0.80
CA LYS A 267 47.56 -58.26 -0.37
C LYS A 267 48.57 -59.16 0.34
N LYS A 268 48.10 -60.12 1.16
CA LYS A 268 48.97 -61.07 1.86
C LYS A 268 49.63 -62.05 0.88
N LEU A 269 48.87 -62.60 -0.06
CA LEU A 269 49.39 -63.49 -1.12
C LEU A 269 50.44 -62.79 -2.00
N PHE A 270 50.24 -61.51 -2.32
CA PHE A 270 51.24 -60.72 -3.05
C PHE A 270 52.53 -60.52 -2.24
N HIS A 271 52.44 -60.27 -0.92
CA HIS A 271 53.64 -60.19 -0.08
C HIS A 271 54.38 -61.51 -0.01
N GLU A 272 53.67 -62.63 0.17
CA GLU A 272 54.25 -63.98 0.19
C GLU A 272 54.95 -64.30 -1.14
N SER A 273 54.35 -63.97 -2.28
CA SER A 273 54.97 -64.15 -3.60
C SER A 273 56.21 -63.29 -3.83
N ILE A 274 56.21 -62.04 -3.32
CA ILE A 274 57.38 -61.15 -3.40
C ILE A 274 58.51 -61.66 -2.50
N ASP A 275 58.20 -62.17 -1.32
CA ASP A 275 59.19 -62.73 -0.40
C ASP A 275 59.78 -64.03 -0.96
N GLU A 276 58.96 -64.91 -1.54
CA GLU A 276 59.41 -66.13 -2.22
C GLU A 276 60.30 -65.81 -3.44
N ALA A 277 59.94 -64.81 -4.25
CA ALA A 277 60.77 -64.33 -5.34
C ALA A 277 62.10 -63.72 -4.87
N ARG A 278 62.09 -63.01 -3.74
CA ARG A 278 63.30 -62.47 -3.10
C ARG A 278 64.21 -63.57 -2.57
N ASP A 279 63.65 -64.61 -1.98
CA ASP A 279 64.41 -65.74 -1.44
C ASP A 279 65.02 -66.57 -2.58
N ALA A 280 64.28 -66.83 -3.65
CA ALA A 280 64.79 -67.49 -4.86
C ALA A 280 65.94 -66.69 -5.51
N ALA A 281 65.81 -65.37 -5.60
CA ALA A 281 66.89 -64.50 -6.09
C ALA A 281 68.12 -64.53 -5.17
N ARG A 282 67.92 -64.58 -3.84
CA ARG A 282 69.01 -64.68 -2.86
C ARG A 282 69.76 -66.01 -2.99
N HIS A 283 69.05 -67.11 -3.21
CA HIS A 283 69.63 -68.43 -3.48
C HIS A 283 70.47 -68.46 -4.76
N LEU A 284 69.98 -67.83 -5.84
CA LEU A 284 70.73 -67.71 -7.11
C LEU A 284 72.02 -66.88 -6.95
N MET A 285 71.98 -65.78 -6.19
CA MET A 285 73.16 -64.96 -5.92
C MET A 285 74.19 -65.71 -5.07
N THR A 286 73.78 -66.45 -4.04
CA THR A 286 74.70 -67.26 -3.23
C THR A 286 75.30 -68.46 -3.98
N ALA A 287 74.59 -68.99 -4.99
CA ALA A 287 75.08 -70.08 -5.83
C ALA A 287 76.10 -69.62 -6.89
N THR A 288 76.22 -68.30 -7.12
CA THR A 288 77.13 -67.72 -8.11
C THR A 288 78.47 -67.26 -7.50
N ASP A 289 78.56 -67.17 -6.16
CA ASP A 289 79.77 -66.80 -5.40
C ASP A 289 80.57 -68.04 -4.87
N SER A 290 80.32 -69.25 -5.39
CA SER A 290 81.07 -70.49 -5.06
C SER A 290 81.87 -71.04 -6.23
#